data_AF-A0A6J5FU37-F1
#
_entry.id   AF-A0A6J5FU37-F1
#
_cell.length_a   1.000
_cell.length_b   1.000
_cell.length_c   1.000
_cell.angle_alpha   90.00
_cell.angle_beta   90.00
_cell.angle_gamma   90.00
#
_symmetry.space_group_name_H-M   'P 1'
#
loop_
_entity.id
_entity.type
_entity.pdbx_description
1 polymer ?
#
loop_
_entity_poly.entity_id
_entity_poly.type
_entity_poly.pdbx_seq_one_letter_code
_entity_poly.pdbx_strand_id
1 'polypeptide(L)'
;MKRAFIGLDLEVKKVLLKEWDPIGVGASPEADDEYNSYVQGISRMLREEKTVDELYSYLRWIEVEHIGLDGDELHTRTVAHRLMNLDKATR
;
A
#
# COMPACT_ATOMS: atom_id res chain seq x y z
N MET A 1 18.11 -11.63 2.07
CA MET A 1 18.16 -11.48 0.60
C MET A 1 17.07 -10.48 0.21
N LYS A 2 17.42 -9.32 -0.39
CA LYS A 2 16.42 -8.34 -0.81
C LYS A 2 15.50 -9.00 -1.84
N ARG A 3 14.19 -9.04 -1.57
CA ARG A 3 13.22 -9.52 -2.56
C ARG A 3 13.13 -8.52 -3.71
N ALA A 4 13.27 -9.00 -4.93
CA ALA A 4 12.94 -8.19 -6.11
C ALA A 4 11.42 -8.23 -6.31
N PHE A 5 10.78 -7.05 -6.28
CA PHE A 5 9.39 -6.94 -6.70
C PHE A 5 9.30 -6.81 -8.22
N ILE A 6 8.26 -7.41 -8.80
CA ILE A 6 7.96 -7.37 -10.23
C ILE A 6 6.46 -7.20 -10.43
N GLY A 7 6.06 -6.69 -11.60
CA GLY A 7 4.65 -6.53 -11.97
C GLY A 7 3.86 -5.75 -10.93
N LEU A 8 2.68 -6.26 -10.57
CA LEU A 8 1.77 -5.61 -9.62
C LEU A 8 2.42 -5.29 -8.28
N ASP A 9 3.27 -6.17 -7.74
CA ASP A 9 3.92 -5.95 -6.45
C ASP A 9 4.85 -4.72 -6.49
N LEU A 10 5.50 -4.46 -7.64
CA LEU A 10 6.35 -3.28 -7.80
C LEU A 10 5.52 -1.99 -7.85
N GLU A 11 4.37 -2.02 -8.49
CA GLU A 11 3.45 -0.87 -8.56
C GLU A 11 2.80 -0.59 -7.21
N VAL A 12 2.38 -1.62 -6.48
CA VAL A 12 1.89 -1.49 -5.10
C VAL A 12 2.97 -0.86 -4.22
N LYS A 13 4.21 -1.37 -4.24
CA LYS A 13 5.32 -0.78 -3.46
C LYS A 13 5.47 0.71 -3.72
N LYS A 14 5.45 1.14 -4.99
CA LYS A 14 5.59 2.55 -5.35
C LYS A 14 4.47 3.41 -4.75
N VAL A 15 3.21 2.96 -4.85
CA VAL A 15 2.08 3.69 -4.27
C VAL A 15 2.19 3.77 -2.75
N LEU A 16 2.59 2.67 -2.08
CA LEU A 16 2.77 2.72 -0.62
C LEU A 16 3.85 3.72 -0.20
N LEU A 17 5.00 3.73 -0.87
CA LEU A 17 6.12 4.59 -0.49
C LEU A 17 5.93 6.06 -0.90
N LYS A 18 5.22 6.34 -2.00
CA LYS A 18 5.13 7.69 -2.56
C LYS A 18 3.80 8.38 -2.32
N GLU A 19 2.74 7.62 -2.10
CA GLU A 19 1.39 8.16 -1.96
C GLU A 19 0.82 7.85 -0.58
N TRP A 20 0.89 6.61 -0.09
CA TRP A 20 0.32 6.25 1.20
C TRP A 20 1.10 6.80 2.39
N ASP A 21 2.37 6.39 2.50
CA ASP A 21 3.41 6.89 3.41
C ASP A 21 2.96 7.53 4.74
N PRO A 22 2.26 6.80 5.63
CA PRO A 22 1.80 7.36 6.89
C PRO A 22 2.93 7.81 7.83
N ILE A 23 4.15 7.28 7.67
CA ILE A 23 5.33 7.64 8.47
C ILE A 23 6.02 8.90 7.89
N GLY A 24 5.82 9.21 6.60
CA GLY A 24 6.42 10.36 5.94
C GLY A 24 7.88 10.16 5.53
N VAL A 25 8.29 8.93 5.22
CA VAL A 25 9.68 8.57 4.89
C VAL A 25 9.94 8.40 3.39
N GLY A 26 8.93 8.57 2.54
CA GLY A 26 8.98 8.34 1.09
C GLY A 26 10.02 9.18 0.34
N ALA A 27 10.51 10.26 0.94
CA ALA A 27 11.59 11.10 0.40
C ALA A 27 13.01 10.58 0.73
N SER A 28 13.17 9.72 1.74
CA SER A 28 14.45 9.15 2.14
C SER A 28 14.78 7.91 1.31
N PRO A 29 15.89 7.90 0.56
CA PRO A 29 16.33 6.72 -0.18
C PRO A 29 16.61 5.50 0.72
N GLU A 30 17.00 5.74 1.97
CA GLU A 30 17.28 4.71 2.97
C GLU A 30 16.02 3.95 3.41
N ALA A 31 14.84 4.57 3.25
CA ALA A 31 13.54 3.99 3.63
C ALA A 31 12.82 3.29 2.46
N ASP A 32 13.52 2.96 1.36
CA ASP A 32 12.93 2.30 0.19
C ASP A 32 12.27 0.95 0.53
N ASP A 33 12.65 0.30 1.62
CA ASP A 33 12.09 -0.97 2.06
C ASP A 33 11.07 -0.89 3.22
N GLU A 34 10.77 0.31 3.73
CA GLU A 34 9.91 0.53 4.91
C GLU A 34 8.58 -0.24 4.80
N TYR A 35 7.92 -0.14 3.64
CA TYR A 35 6.58 -0.71 3.44
C TYR A 35 6.58 -2.08 2.75
N ASN A 36 7.75 -2.70 2.56
CA ASN A 36 7.89 -3.95 1.78
C ASN A 36 7.09 -5.13 2.36
N SER A 37 6.91 -5.17 3.68
CA SER A 37 6.18 -6.24 4.37
C SER A 37 4.69 -6.28 3.99
N TYR A 38 4.10 -5.14 3.62
CA TYR A 38 2.67 -5.02 3.32
C TYR A 38 2.34 -5.29 1.85
N VAL A 39 3.33 -5.15 0.95
CA VAL A 39 3.15 -5.24 -0.51
C VAL A 39 2.43 -6.52 -0.92
N GLN A 40 2.88 -7.68 -0.45
CA GLN A 40 2.29 -8.96 -0.87
C GLN A 40 0.85 -9.16 -0.39
N GLY A 41 0.54 -8.70 0.83
CA GLY A 41 -0.80 -8.78 1.38
C GLY A 41 -1.78 -7.96 0.54
N ILE A 42 -1.36 -6.74 0.18
CA ILE A 42 -2.16 -5.83 -0.64
C ILE A 42 -2.30 -6.36 -2.06
N SER A 43 -1.22 -6.78 -2.72
CA SER A 43 -1.28 -7.38 -4.05
C SER A 43 -2.19 -8.61 -4.10
N ARG A 44 -2.23 -9.42 -3.04
CA ARG A 44 -3.16 -10.55 -2.93
C ARG A 44 -4.61 -10.06 -2.89
N MET A 45 -4.91 -9.07 -2.06
CA MET A 45 -6.26 -8.50 -1.99
C MET A 45 -6.73 -7.95 -3.35
N LEU A 46 -5.84 -7.30 -4.09
CA LEU A 46 -6.14 -6.80 -5.44
C LEU A 46 -6.48 -7.94 -6.42
N ARG A 47 -5.68 -9.01 -6.43
CA ARG A 47 -5.91 -10.19 -7.28
C ARG A 47 -7.17 -10.97 -6.90
N GLU A 48 -7.53 -10.95 -5.62
CA GLU A 48 -8.77 -11.56 -5.10
C GLU A 48 -10.00 -10.66 -5.31
N GLU A 49 -9.85 -9.55 -6.03
CA GLU A 49 -10.92 -8.60 -6.36
C GLU A 49 -11.67 -8.11 -5.12
N LYS A 50 -10.93 -7.90 -4.03
CA LYS A 50 -11.46 -7.30 -2.80
C LYS A 50 -12.07 -5.93 -3.09
N THR A 51 -13.07 -5.57 -2.31
CA THR A 51 -13.70 -4.26 -2.41
C THR A 51 -12.76 -3.15 -1.95
N VAL A 52 -13.01 -1.92 -2.41
CA VAL A 52 -12.24 -0.75 -1.93
C VAL A 52 -12.38 -0.55 -0.43
N ASP A 53 -13.53 -0.86 0.15
CA ASP A 53 -13.77 -0.72 1.59
C ASP A 53 -13.00 -1.77 2.40
N GLU A 54 -12.86 -3.00 1.90
CA GLU A 54 -12.00 -4.02 2.52
C GLU A 54 -10.52 -3.59 2.48
N LEU A 55 -10.05 -3.07 1.33
CA LEU A 55 -8.67 -2.59 1.21
C LEU A 55 -8.40 -1.36 2.08
N TYR A 56 -9.32 -0.40 2.10
CA TYR A 56 -9.27 0.76 2.98
C TYR A 56 -9.17 0.34 4.45
N SER A 57 -10.04 -0.58 4.89
CA SER A 57 -10.06 -1.06 6.28
C SER A 57 -8.73 -1.74 6.64
N TYR A 58 -8.15 -2.49 5.71
CA TYR A 58 -6.84 -3.11 5.92
C TYR A 58 -5.71 -2.09 6.04
N LEU A 59 -5.67 -1.05 5.18
CA LEU A 59 -4.67 0.01 5.28
C LEU A 59 -4.80 0.79 6.61
N ARG A 60 -6.03 1.13 7.01
CA ARG A 60 -6.30 1.80 8.29
C ARG A 60 -5.87 0.95 9.49
N TRP A 61 -6.13 -0.35 9.44
CA TRP A 61 -5.65 -1.27 10.47
C TRP A 61 -4.12 -1.30 10.54
N ILE A 62 -3.41 -1.25 9.40
CA ILE A 62 -1.94 -1.15 9.44
C ILE A 62 -1.50 0.16 10.11
N GLU A 63 -2.07 1.30 9.73
CA GLU A 63 -1.72 2.60 10.32
C GLU A 63 -1.90 2.60 11.83
N VAL A 64 -3.07 2.18 12.31
CA VAL A 64 -3.45 2.30 13.72
C VAL A 64 -2.85 1.20 14.57
N GLU A 65 -2.98 -0.07 14.17
CA GLU A 65 -2.64 -1.21 15.02
C GLU A 65 -1.20 -1.69 14.84
N HIS A 66 -0.64 -1.57 13.63
CA HIS A 66 0.72 -2.03 13.35
C HIS A 66 1.77 -0.93 13.46
N ILE A 67 1.48 0.26 12.94
CA ILE A 67 2.41 1.41 12.97
C ILE A 67 2.19 2.24 14.23
N GLY A 68 0.95 2.34 14.73
CA GLY A 68 0.62 3.12 15.92
C GLY A 68 0.37 4.60 15.64
N LEU A 69 -0.10 4.93 14.44
CA LEU A 69 -0.44 6.29 14.02
C LEU A 69 -1.94 6.39 13.72
N ASP A 70 -2.54 7.53 14.08
CA ASP A 70 -3.95 7.80 13.75
C ASP A 70 -4.20 7.86 12.23
N GLY A 71 -3.17 8.19 11.44
CA GLY A 71 -3.22 8.31 9.98
C GLY A 71 -4.18 9.40 9.48
N ASP A 72 -4.46 9.42 8.18
CA ASP A 72 -5.44 10.33 7.56
C ASP A 72 -6.50 9.50 6.80
N GLU A 73 -7.70 9.41 7.35
CA GLU A 73 -8.77 8.57 6.80
C GLU A 73 -9.14 8.89 5.35
N LEU A 74 -9.20 10.16 4.98
CA LEU A 74 -9.59 10.58 3.63
C LEU A 74 -8.47 10.29 2.64
N HIS A 75 -7.23 10.52 3.06
CA HIS A 75 -6.05 10.18 2.27
C HIS A 75 -5.93 8.66 2.07
N THR A 76 -6.04 7.87 3.14
CA THR A 76 -5.98 6.39 3.07
C THR A 76 -7.09 5.84 2.18
N ARG A 77 -8.30 6.41 2.21
CA ARG A 77 -9.38 6.04 1.28
C ARG A 77 -9.04 6.38 -0.17
N THR A 78 -8.44 7.54 -0.43
CA THR A 78 -7.98 7.95 -1.76
C THR A 78 -6.92 6.98 -2.29
N VAL A 79 -5.96 6.60 -1.45
CA VAL A 79 -4.93 5.60 -1.75
C VAL A 79 -5.54 4.23 -2.03
N ALA A 80 -6.54 3.78 -1.26
CA ALA A 80 -7.23 2.53 -1.51
C ALA A 80 -7.87 2.52 -2.92
N HIS A 81 -8.53 3.61 -3.33
CA HIS A 81 -9.04 3.75 -4.70
C HIS A 81 -7.93 3.71 -5.75
N ARG A 82 -6.80 4.38 -5.50
CA ARG A 82 -5.63 4.38 -6.39
C ARG A 82 -5.10 2.97 -6.62
N LEU A 83 -4.93 2.19 -5.55
CA LEU A 83 -4.46 0.80 -5.58
C LEU A 83 -5.41 -0.11 -6.34
N MET A 84 -6.72 0.02 -6.13
CA MET A 84 -7.74 -0.76 -6.85
C MET A 84 -7.73 -0.53 -8.37
N ASN A 85 -7.21 0.61 -8.82
CA ASN A 85 -7.07 0.92 -10.24
C ASN A 85 -5.77 0.38 -10.86
N LEU A 86 -4.78 -0.06 -10.05
CA LEU A 86 -3.55 -0.65 -10.58
C LEU A 86 -3.84 -1.99 -11.28
N ASP A 87 -4.60 -2.87 -10.65
CA ASP A 87 -4.93 -4.19 -11.20
C ASP A 87 -5.69 -4.07 -12.53
N LYS A 88 -6.65 -3.14 -12.61
CA LYS A 88 -7.44 -2.88 -13.81
C LYS A 88 -6.62 -2.38 -15.00
N ALA A 89 -5.51 -1.69 -14.75
CA ALA A 89 -4.64 -1.15 -15.79
C ALA A 89 -3.64 -2.18 -16.34
N THR A 90 -3.43 -3.28 -15.61
CA THR A 90 -2.50 -4.37 -15.99
C THR A 90 -3.19 -5.59 -16.61
N ARG A 91 -4.52 -5.55 -16.79
CA ARG A 91 -5.32 -6.61 -17.44
C ARG A 91 -5.50 -6.34 -18.94
#